data_AF-T1EK26-F1
#
_entry.id   AF-T1EK26-F1
#
_cell.length_a   1.000
_cell.length_b   1.000
_cell.length_c   1.000
_cell.angle_alpha   90.00
_cell.angle_beta   90.00
_cell.angle_gamma   90.00
#
_symmetry.space_group_name_H-M   'P 1'
#
loop_
_entity.id
_entity.type
_entity.pdbx_description
1 polymer ?
#
loop_
_entity_poly.entity_id
_entity_poly.type
_entity_poly.pdbx_seq_one_letter_code
_entity_poly.pdbx_strand_id
1 'polypeptide(L)' 'RKIFLVAVSNRTADNFLNIIQHHILSGSIIHTDYFKLYNQLETLGYRHSTVNHSVEYKISEGIHTNTIE' A
#
# COMPACT_ATOMS: atom_id res chain seq x y z
N ARG A 1 -17.20 6.04 2.11
CA ARG A 1 -15.90 5.37 2.36
C ARG A 1 -15.47 5.72 3.77
N LYS A 2 -14.91 4.78 4.54
CA LYS A 2 -14.24 5.10 5.81
C LYS A 2 -12.78 5.38 5.47
N ILE A 3 -12.26 6.52 5.93
CA ILE A 3 -10.91 6.98 5.59
C ILE A 3 -10.17 7.24 6.89
N PHE A 4 -8.92 6.79 6.94
CA PHE A 4 -7.96 7.07 8.00
C PHE A 4 -6.74 7.73 7.36
N LEU A 5 -6.27 8.84 7.95
CA LEU A 5 -5.16 9.65 7.43
C LEU A 5 -4.15 9.87 8.55
N VAL A 6 -2.87 9.68 8.22
CA VAL A 6 -1.75 9.94 9.13
C VAL A 6 -0.77 10.86 8.42
N ALA A 7 -0.42 11.97 9.05
CA ALA A 7 0.65 12.83 8.57
C ALA A 7 2.00 12.16 8.84
N VAL A 8 2.84 12.03 7.81
CA VAL A 8 4.17 11.42 7.93
C VAL A 8 5.23 12.49 7.65
N SER A 9 6.07 12.78 8.64
CA SER A 9 7.11 13.81 8.56
C SER A 9 8.22 13.50 7.55
N ASN A 10 8.48 12.23 7.28
CA ASN A 10 9.55 11.74 6.41
C ASN A 10 9.14 10.42 5.75
N ARG A 11 9.31 10.35 4.43
CA ARG A 11 8.87 9.23 3.57
C ARG A 11 9.88 8.08 3.53
N THR A 12 10.32 7.57 4.68
CA THR A 12 11.20 6.40 4.77
C THR A 12 10.39 5.11 4.78
N ALA A 13 10.99 4.01 4.30
CA ALA A 13 10.34 2.69 4.34
C ALA A 13 9.90 2.34 5.77
N ASP A 14 10.81 2.50 6.73
CA ASP A 14 10.57 2.14 8.14
C ASP A 14 9.35 2.85 8.72
N ASN A 15 9.16 4.14 8.42
CA ASN A 15 7.99 4.87 8.91
C ASN A 15 6.68 4.32 8.33
N PHE A 16 6.64 4.08 7.03
CA PHE A 16 5.45 3.52 6.39
C PHE A 16 5.15 2.11 6.91
N LEU A 17 6.18 1.26 7.03
CA LEU A 17 6.02 -0.10 7.53
C LEU A 17 5.58 -0.13 9.00
N ASN A 18 6.05 0.80 9.83
CA ASN A 18 5.60 0.94 11.21
C ASN A 18 4.12 1.36 11.29
N ILE A 19 3.69 2.33 10.48
CA ILE A 19 2.29 2.76 10.40
C ILE A 19 1.40 1.59 9.97
N ILE A 20 1.80 0.86 8.93
CA ILE A 20 1.06 -0.30 8.42
C ILE A 20 0.93 -1.38 9.50
N GLN A 21 2.04 -1.77 10.15
CA GLN A 21 2.02 -2.80 11.20
C GLN A 21 1.22 -2.39 12.44
N HIS A 22 1.17 -1.10 12.76
CA HIS A 22 0.40 -0.61 13.91
C HIS A 22 -1.11 -0.55 13.64
N HIS A 23 -1.51 -0.23 12.41
CA HIS A 23 -2.91 0.04 12.08
C HIS A 23 -3.61 -1.03 11.24
N ILE A 24 -2.86 -1.90 10.56
CA ILE A 24 -3.39 -2.91 9.65
C ILE A 24 -3.10 -4.29 10.20
N LEU A 25 -4.17 -5.06 10.39
CA LEU A 25 -4.09 -6.45 10.86
C LEU A 25 -3.22 -7.29 9.93
N SER A 26 -2.36 -8.12 10.50
CA SER A 26 -1.57 -9.11 9.73
C SER A 26 -2.48 -10.02 8.90
N GLY A 27 -2.02 -10.43 7.71
CA GLY A 27 -2.81 -11.21 6.76
C GLY A 27 -3.82 -10.41 5.93
N SER A 28 -3.98 -9.10 6.18
CA SER A 28 -4.82 -8.23 5.35
C SER A 28 -4.32 -8.12 3.92
N ILE A 29 -5.24 -7.80 3.00
CA ILE A 29 -4.92 -7.44 1.62
C ILE A 29 -4.63 -5.94 1.56
N ILE A 30 -3.49 -5.57 0.99
CA ILE A 30 -3.06 -4.18 0.80
C ILE A 30 -2.90 -3.94 -0.71
N HIS A 31 -3.49 -2.85 -1.21
CA HIS A 31 -3.31 -2.38 -2.58
C HIS A 31 -2.59 -1.03 -2.55
N THR A 32 -1.49 -0.91 -3.29
CA THR A 32 -0.69 0.32 -3.36
C THR A 32 -0.35 0.66 -4.81
N ASP A 33 0.13 1.88 -5.06
CA ASP A 33 0.96 2.13 -6.24
C ASP A 33 2.19 1.21 -6.23
N TYR A 34 2.84 1.14 -7.38
CA TYR A 34 4.10 0.43 -7.58
C TYR A 34 5.31 1.12 -6.90
N PHE A 35 5.11 1.88 -5.82
CA PHE A 35 6.21 2.54 -5.13
C PHE A 35 7.06 1.58 -4.31
N LYS A 36 8.39 1.66 -4.47
CA LYS A 36 9.35 0.68 -3.95
C LYS A 36 9.32 0.48 -2.42
N LEU A 37 8.81 1.46 -1.67
CA LEU A 37 8.73 1.36 -0.20
C LEU A 37 7.83 0.21 0.26
N TYR A 38 6.90 -0.25 -0.57
CA TYR A 38 5.95 -1.30 -0.24
C TYR A 38 6.46 -2.72 -0.52
N ASN A 39 7.67 -2.89 -1.08
CA ASN A 39 8.20 -4.20 -1.48
C ASN A 39 8.35 -5.21 -0.33
N GLN A 40 8.37 -4.76 0.92
CA GLN A 40 8.53 -5.63 2.09
C GLN A 40 7.20 -6.17 2.63
N LEU A 41 6.04 -5.72 2.12
CA LEU A 41 4.74 -6.07 2.70
C LEU A 41 4.45 -7.58 2.67
N GLU A 42 4.78 -8.27 1.59
CA GLU A 42 4.60 -9.72 1.53
C GLU A 42 5.47 -10.46 2.56
N THR A 43 6.71 -10.01 2.76
CA THR A 43 7.62 -10.59 3.76
C THR A 43 7.16 -10.36 5.19
N LEU A 44 6.35 -9.33 5.43
CA LEU A 44 5.72 -9.01 6.71
C LEU A 44 4.38 -9.72 6.92
N GLY A 45 3.97 -10.60 6.00
CA GLY A 45 2.76 -11.42 6.12
C GLY A 45 1.50 -10.75 5.59
N TYR A 46 1.61 -9.69 4.79
CA TYR A 46 0.47 -9.10 4.08
C TYR A 46 0.30 -9.72 2.71
N ARG A 47 -0.94 -9.74 2.20
CA ARG A 47 -1.20 -10.03 0.79
C ARG A 47 -1.11 -8.71 0.02
N HIS A 48 -0.14 -8.57 -0.86
CA HIS A 48 0.12 -7.29 -1.52
C HIS A 48 -0.23 -7.37 -3.01
N SER A 49 -0.93 -6.37 -3.52
CA SER A 49 -1.07 -6.15 -4.95
C SER A 49 -0.68 -4.72 -5.28
N THR A 50 -0.01 -4.54 -6.41
CA THR A 50 0.49 -3.23 -6.83
C THR A 50 -0.14 -2.84 -8.16
N VAL A 51 -0.32 -1.53 -8.36
CA VAL A 51 -0.74 -0.96 -9.65
C VAL A 51 0.40 -0.10 -10.17
N ASN A 52 0.93 -0.45 -11.33
CA ASN A 52 1.97 0.34 -11.97
C ASN A 52 1.33 1.36 -12.92
N HIS A 53 1.13 2.58 -12.41
CA HIS A 53 0.56 3.70 -13.17
C HIS A 53 1.40 4.17 -14.37
N SER A 54 2.64 3.69 -14.53
CA SER A 54 3.40 3.89 -15.77
C SER A 54 3.00 2.94 -16.90
N VAL A 55 2.24 1.89 -16.58
CA VAL A 55 1.81 0.83 -17.52
C VAL A 55 0.29 0.84 -17.65
N GLU A 56 -0.43 0.83 -16.53
CA GLU A 56 -1.89 0.74 -16.50
C GLU A 56 -2.48 1.40 -15.26
N TYR A 57 -3.74 1.85 -15.35
CA TYR A 57 -4.47 2.47 -14.23
C TYR A 57 -5.38 1.50 -13.47
N LYS A 58 -5.48 0.26 -13.95
CA LYS A 58 -6.29 -0.81 -13.40
C LYS A 58 -5.76 -2.13 -13.94
N ILE A 59 -5.32 -3.03 -13.06
CA ILE A 59 -4.80 -4.34 -13.46
C ILE A 59 -5.94 -5.29 -13.85
N SER A 60 -5.61 -6.43 -14.45
CA SER A 60 -6.59 -7.40 -14.99
C SER A 60 -7.60 -7.92 -13.96
N GLU A 61 -7.17 -8.02 -12.70
CA GLU A 61 -7.95 -8.42 -11.52
C GLU A 61 -8.94 -7.34 -11.06
N GLY A 62 -8.91 -6.17 -11.71
CA GLY A 62 -9.79 -5.05 -11.47
C GLY A 62 -9.36 -4.10 -10.35
N ILE A 63 -8.18 -4.32 -9.77
CA ILE A 63 -7.60 -3.51 -8.69
C ILE A 63 -7.09 -2.18 -9.27
N HIS A 64 -7.42 -1.09 -8.59
CA HIS A 64 -6.93 0.26 -8.88
C HIS A 64 -6.81 1.06 -7.58
N THR A 65 -5.94 2.06 -7.56
CA THR A 65 -5.76 2.98 -6.42
C THR A 65 -6.29 4.40 -6.69
N ASN A 66 -7.02 4.59 -7.80
CA ASN A 66 -7.69 5.86 -8.14
C ASN A 66 -8.46 6.45 -6.95
N THR A 67 -8.47 7.78 -6.84
CA THR A 67 -9.16 8.58 -5.80
C THR A 67 -8.56 8.50 -4.38
N ILE A 68 -7.47 7.75 -4.19
CA ILE A 68 -6.73 7.64 -2.91
C ILE A 68 -5.30 8.18 -3.05
N GLU A 69 -4.67 8.00 -4.22
CA GLU A 69 -3.40 8.65 -4.61
C GLU A 69 -3.56 10.10 -5.03
#